data_AF-A0A151EL49-F1
#
_entry.id   AF-A0A151EL49-F1
#
_cell.length_a   1.000
_cell.length_b   1.000
_cell.length_c   1.000
_cell.angle_alpha   90.00
_cell.angle_beta   90.00
_cell.angle_gamma   90.00
#
_symmetry.space_group_name_H-M   'P 1'
#
loop_
_entity.id
_entity.type
_entity.pdbx_description
1 polymer ?
#
loop_
_entity_poly.entity_id
_entity_poly.type
_entity_poly.pdbx_seq_one_letter_code
_entity_poly.pdbx_strand_id
1 'polypeptide(L)'
;MGDYLLSGDSVLGIDDATTQVVKLCDGCHTVQEIAQWAASEEGEPVEDVYGELVQFLDMLSEEGVITYRDAPDPITPIYEYDRPLSVIWEITYACNQKCKYCIARAGKPDPNELSFEEIDRVLDELVELKVGLINITGGEPLLKRDTALYIARNASQNGIELELLTNGMLITAEVAREFYEAGVGYAQVSLDCVHPEVHDNQRGVKGAWEKAVNAIRNLREAGVHVMAAAVMNSETIKYFEETGEFLGDIADSVKMGSVVPMGRGEDNTCLLTPEMYYNLLELRGTIEENQLTDFIFCKERCSIGTTPVIAPNGDVYPCMLTKYEELKLGNVRETSIRSIYKNSELLHELFDCNVDKVEPCNTCWNRYYCGGGCRGCAFAYHGTIYKNDFYQCAARKRFARELLKRGHPATKSALKEVLKLAKD
;
A
#
# COMPACT_ATOMS: atom_id res chain seq x y z
N MET A 1 -21.07 -12.33 -11.36
CA MET A 1 -20.25 -11.10 -11.30
C MET A 1 -18.84 -11.61 -11.48
N GLY A 2 -18.11 -11.18 -12.50
CA GLY A 2 -16.81 -11.81 -12.78
C GLY A 2 -15.74 -11.32 -11.81
N ASP A 3 -14.99 -12.25 -11.21
CA ASP A 3 -13.71 -11.96 -10.55
C ASP A 3 -12.64 -11.70 -11.63
N TYR A 4 -11.45 -11.22 -11.23
CA TYR A 4 -10.37 -10.93 -12.16
C TYR A 4 -9.05 -11.53 -11.68
N LEU A 5 -8.29 -12.13 -12.60
CA LEU A 5 -6.91 -12.56 -12.34
C LEU A 5 -5.93 -11.53 -12.88
N LEU A 6 -4.96 -11.19 -12.02
CA LEU A 6 -3.84 -10.34 -12.37
C LEU A 6 -2.66 -11.24 -12.74
N SER A 7 -2.18 -11.11 -13.96
CA SER A 7 -0.92 -11.70 -14.43
C SER A 7 -0.11 -10.62 -15.11
N GLY A 8 1.09 -10.33 -14.59
CA GLY A 8 2.00 -9.38 -15.23
C GLY A 8 1.31 -8.07 -15.64
N ASP A 9 1.22 -7.84 -16.95
CA ASP A 9 0.59 -6.65 -17.59
C ASP A 9 -0.85 -6.88 -18.09
N SER A 10 -1.42 -8.06 -17.86
CA SER A 10 -2.71 -8.51 -18.39
C SER A 10 -3.78 -8.67 -17.31
N VAL A 11 -5.05 -8.41 -17.68
CA VAL A 11 -6.23 -8.63 -16.83
C VAL A 11 -7.12 -9.65 -17.52
N LEU A 12 -7.30 -10.80 -16.88
CA LEU A 12 -8.24 -11.84 -17.32
C LEU A 12 -9.53 -11.67 -16.51
N GLY A 13 -10.63 -11.38 -17.19
CA GLY A 13 -11.96 -11.48 -16.60
C GLY A 13 -12.33 -12.95 -16.48
N ILE A 14 -12.66 -13.40 -15.27
CA ILE A 14 -13.01 -14.78 -14.99
C ILE A 14 -14.42 -14.85 -14.40
N ASP A 15 -15.15 -15.91 -14.69
CA ASP A 15 -16.47 -16.14 -14.10
C ASP A 15 -16.37 -16.87 -12.75
N ASP A 16 -17.52 -17.05 -12.10
CA ASP A 16 -17.62 -17.67 -10.77
C ASP A 16 -17.07 -19.11 -10.78
N ALA A 17 -17.27 -19.87 -11.87
CA ALA A 17 -16.78 -21.25 -12.01
C ALA A 17 -15.25 -21.26 -12.13
N THR A 18 -14.70 -20.42 -12.99
CA THR A 18 -13.26 -20.23 -13.20
C THR A 18 -12.55 -19.79 -11.91
N THR A 19 -13.19 -18.95 -11.11
CA THR A 19 -12.68 -18.52 -9.80
C THR A 19 -12.48 -19.69 -8.85
N GLN A 20 -13.43 -20.63 -8.81
CA GLN A 20 -13.32 -21.79 -7.92
C GLN A 20 -12.24 -22.76 -8.42
N VAL A 21 -12.10 -22.94 -9.73
CA VAL A 21 -10.99 -23.70 -10.32
C VAL A 21 -9.65 -23.13 -9.86
N VAL A 22 -9.47 -21.81 -9.90
CA VAL A 22 -8.24 -21.16 -9.44
C VAL A 22 -8.04 -21.34 -7.93
N LYS A 23 -9.11 -21.28 -7.12
CA LYS A 23 -9.02 -21.54 -5.67
C LYS A 23 -8.59 -22.97 -5.35
N LEU A 24 -8.94 -23.94 -6.19
CA LEU A 24 -8.51 -25.33 -6.06
C LEU A 24 -7.05 -25.54 -6.50
N CYS A 25 -6.43 -24.57 -7.16
CA CYS A 25 -4.99 -24.56 -7.45
C CYS A 25 -4.17 -24.17 -6.20
N ASP A 26 -4.44 -24.80 -5.06
CA ASP A 26 -3.90 -24.51 -3.73
C ASP A 26 -2.69 -25.40 -3.35
N GLY A 27 -2.12 -26.12 -4.32
CA GLY A 27 -1.02 -27.04 -4.11
C GLY A 27 -1.40 -28.32 -3.34
N CYS A 28 -2.68 -28.52 -3.02
CA CYS A 28 -3.19 -29.72 -2.36
C CYS A 28 -3.99 -30.63 -3.31
N HIS A 29 -4.43 -30.12 -4.45
CA HIS A 29 -5.23 -30.85 -5.43
C HIS A 29 -4.44 -31.17 -6.69
N THR A 30 -4.64 -32.38 -7.22
CA THR A 30 -4.18 -32.78 -8.55
C THR A 30 -5.11 -32.24 -9.64
N VAL A 31 -4.60 -32.08 -10.86
CA VAL A 31 -5.43 -31.69 -12.03
C VAL A 31 -6.64 -32.62 -12.20
N GLN A 32 -6.49 -33.90 -11.88
CA GLN A 32 -7.58 -34.88 -11.94
C GLN A 32 -8.68 -34.59 -10.91
N GLU A 33 -8.32 -34.20 -9.69
CA GLU A 33 -9.30 -33.85 -8.63
C GLU A 33 -10.02 -32.55 -8.96
N ILE A 34 -9.31 -31.57 -9.53
CA ILE A 34 -9.91 -30.32 -10.01
C ILE A 34 -10.89 -30.60 -11.16
N ALA A 35 -10.53 -31.48 -12.10
CA ALA A 35 -11.42 -31.89 -13.19
C ALA A 35 -12.68 -32.62 -12.69
N GLN A 36 -12.54 -33.47 -11.67
CA GLN A 36 -13.69 -34.14 -11.05
C GLN A 36 -14.64 -33.15 -10.40
N TRP A 37 -14.12 -32.12 -9.74
CA TRP A 37 -14.93 -31.05 -9.18
C TRP A 37 -15.65 -30.25 -10.27
N ALA A 38 -14.92 -29.78 -11.29
CA ALA A 38 -15.49 -28.98 -12.38
C ALA A 38 -16.61 -29.73 -13.13
N ALA A 39 -16.36 -31.01 -13.46
CA ALA A 39 -17.34 -31.89 -14.08
C ALA A 39 -18.62 -32.06 -13.23
N SER A 40 -18.48 -32.09 -11.90
CA SER A 40 -19.62 -32.21 -10.99
C SER A 40 -20.49 -30.96 -10.92
N GLU A 41 -19.90 -29.78 -11.10
CA GLU A 41 -20.62 -28.49 -11.13
C GLU A 41 -21.37 -28.30 -12.46
N GLU A 42 -20.76 -28.70 -13.58
CA GLU A 42 -21.36 -28.58 -14.92
C GLU A 42 -22.33 -29.72 -15.26
N GLY A 43 -22.25 -30.84 -14.52
CA GLY A 43 -23.06 -32.03 -14.77
C GLY A 43 -22.61 -32.83 -16.00
N GLU A 44 -21.33 -32.71 -16.37
CA GLU A 44 -20.72 -33.34 -17.54
C GLU A 44 -19.74 -34.46 -17.13
N PRO A 45 -19.41 -35.40 -18.04
CA PRO A 45 -18.33 -36.37 -17.81
C PRO A 45 -16.96 -35.69 -17.65
N VAL A 46 -16.11 -36.24 -16.78
CA VAL A 46 -14.76 -35.68 -16.53
C VAL A 46 -13.93 -35.61 -17.81
N GLU A 47 -14.08 -36.59 -18.69
CA GLU A 47 -13.35 -36.66 -19.96
C GLU A 47 -13.65 -35.49 -20.90
N ASP A 48 -14.86 -34.92 -20.80
CA ASP A 48 -15.33 -33.83 -21.65
C ASP A 48 -14.81 -32.46 -21.14
N VAL A 49 -14.65 -32.31 -19.81
CA VAL A 49 -14.14 -31.07 -19.18
C VAL A 49 -12.61 -31.04 -19.05
N TYR A 50 -11.96 -32.21 -18.95
CA TYR A 50 -10.52 -32.31 -18.65
C TYR A 50 -9.63 -31.59 -19.68
N GLY A 51 -9.98 -31.70 -20.96
CA GLY A 51 -9.19 -31.07 -22.04
C GLY A 51 -9.19 -29.55 -21.96
N GLU A 52 -10.36 -28.95 -21.70
CA GLU A 52 -10.51 -27.49 -21.57
C GLU A 52 -9.87 -26.99 -20.27
N LEU A 53 -10.03 -27.73 -19.17
CA LEU A 53 -9.38 -27.40 -17.90
C LEU A 53 -7.86 -27.36 -18.03
N VAL A 54 -7.23 -28.36 -18.65
CA VAL A 54 -5.77 -28.39 -18.84
C VAL A 54 -5.31 -27.19 -19.68
N GLN A 55 -6.01 -26.86 -20.77
CA GLN A 55 -5.68 -25.70 -21.58
C GLN A 55 -5.77 -24.39 -20.78
N PHE A 56 -6.77 -24.28 -19.91
CA PHE A 56 -6.92 -23.13 -19.03
C PHE A 56 -5.79 -23.04 -17.99
N LEU A 57 -5.45 -24.15 -17.32
CA LEU A 57 -4.37 -24.19 -16.33
C LEU A 57 -3.00 -23.93 -16.95
N ASP A 58 -2.75 -24.44 -18.16
CA ASP A 58 -1.51 -24.18 -18.90
C ASP A 58 -1.39 -22.70 -19.24
N MET A 59 -2.46 -22.06 -19.71
CA MET A 59 -2.50 -20.62 -19.93
C MET A 59 -2.19 -19.84 -18.63
N LEU A 60 -2.81 -20.22 -17.50
CA LEU A 60 -2.50 -19.59 -16.21
C LEU A 60 -1.04 -19.80 -15.78
N SER A 61 -0.44 -20.95 -16.10
CA SER A 61 0.97 -21.22 -15.78
C SER A 61 1.93 -20.44 -16.68
N GLU A 62 1.62 -20.26 -17.96
CA GLU A 62 2.40 -19.43 -18.89
C GLU A 62 2.38 -17.96 -18.49
N GLU A 63 1.22 -17.50 -18.04
CA GLU A 63 0.99 -16.17 -17.46
C GLU A 63 1.54 -16.07 -16.02
N GLY A 64 2.17 -17.12 -15.46
CA GLY A 64 2.79 -17.08 -14.13
C GLY A 64 1.83 -16.90 -12.96
N VAL A 65 0.53 -17.12 -13.16
CA VAL A 65 -0.51 -17.09 -12.12
C VAL A 65 -0.41 -18.32 -11.23
N ILE A 66 -0.13 -19.48 -11.84
CA ILE A 66 0.06 -20.76 -11.13
C ILE A 66 1.38 -21.40 -11.55
N THR A 67 1.79 -22.46 -10.84
CA THR A 67 2.95 -23.27 -11.22
C THR A 67 2.68 -24.73 -10.84
N TYR A 68 2.96 -25.65 -11.77
CA TYR A 68 2.83 -27.08 -11.51
C TYR A 68 3.92 -27.58 -10.54
N ARG A 69 3.54 -28.53 -9.69
CA ARG A 69 4.43 -29.20 -8.73
C ARG A 69 4.24 -30.71 -8.80
N ASP A 70 5.33 -31.45 -8.63
CA ASP A 70 5.32 -32.92 -8.64
C ASP A 70 4.84 -33.54 -7.31
N ALA A 71 4.78 -32.75 -6.23
CA ALA A 71 4.33 -33.16 -4.92
C ALA A 71 3.47 -32.07 -4.27
N PRO A 72 2.47 -32.44 -3.43
CA PRO A 72 1.64 -31.47 -2.73
C PRO A 72 2.48 -30.51 -1.87
N ASP A 73 2.28 -29.22 -2.07
CA ASP A 73 2.89 -28.13 -1.30
C ASP A 73 1.79 -27.11 -0.99
N PRO A 74 1.13 -27.22 0.18
CA PRO A 74 -0.02 -26.40 0.51
C PRO A 74 0.30 -24.91 0.48
N ILE A 75 -0.33 -24.20 -0.45
CA ILE A 75 -0.28 -22.74 -0.52
C ILE A 75 -1.59 -22.19 0.02
N THR A 76 -1.50 -21.32 1.03
CA THR A 76 -2.67 -20.60 1.54
C THR A 76 -3.18 -19.65 0.45
N PRO A 77 -4.46 -19.73 0.04
CA PRO A 77 -5.02 -18.82 -0.95
C PRO A 77 -4.80 -17.36 -0.54
N ILE A 78 -4.42 -16.50 -1.49
CA ILE A 78 -4.16 -15.06 -1.26
C ILE A 78 -5.44 -14.31 -0.81
N TYR A 79 -6.61 -14.96 -0.89
CA TYR A 79 -7.92 -14.36 -0.67
C TYR A 79 -8.53 -14.61 0.72
N GLU A 80 -7.94 -15.47 1.56
CA GLU A 80 -8.36 -15.53 2.97
C GLU A 80 -7.73 -14.37 3.73
N TYR A 81 -8.53 -13.34 4.03
CA TYR A 81 -8.13 -12.24 4.91
C TYR A 81 -8.13 -12.67 6.39
N ASP A 82 -7.58 -13.84 6.69
CA ASP A 82 -7.40 -14.35 8.06
C ASP A 82 -6.12 -13.80 8.71
N ARG A 83 -5.30 -13.07 7.93
CA ARG A 83 -4.02 -12.48 8.33
C ARG A 83 -3.67 -11.23 7.50
N PRO A 84 -2.81 -10.34 8.03
CA PRO A 84 -2.22 -9.24 7.25
C PRO A 84 -1.22 -9.75 6.21
N LEU A 85 -1.13 -9.07 5.06
CA LEU A 85 -0.10 -9.34 4.04
C LEU A 85 1.24 -8.69 4.42
N SER A 86 1.17 -7.46 4.92
CA SER A 86 2.30 -6.71 5.46
C SER A 86 1.85 -5.91 6.67
N VAL A 87 2.76 -5.36 7.48
CA VAL A 87 2.42 -4.52 8.63
C VAL A 87 3.25 -3.24 8.62
N ILE A 88 2.61 -2.13 8.98
CA ILE A 88 3.30 -0.89 9.34
C ILE A 88 3.45 -0.85 10.85
N TRP A 89 4.68 -0.91 11.34
CA TRP A 89 4.96 -0.92 12.77
C TRP A 89 5.54 0.42 13.21
N GLU A 90 4.71 1.21 13.88
CA GLU A 90 5.12 2.47 14.50
C GLU A 90 5.71 2.18 15.88
N ILE A 91 7.04 2.09 15.99
CA ILE A 91 7.70 1.63 17.24
C ILE A 91 7.86 2.75 18.30
N THR A 92 7.69 4.01 17.88
CA THR A 92 7.70 5.19 18.73
C THR A 92 7.05 6.37 18.03
N TYR A 93 6.52 7.34 18.78
CA TYR A 93 6.16 8.67 18.25
C TYR A 93 7.20 9.75 18.57
N ALA A 94 8.31 9.41 19.23
CA ALA A 94 9.45 10.30 19.35
C ALA A 94 9.97 10.64 17.95
N CYS A 95 10.23 11.93 17.69
CA CYS A 95 10.80 12.38 16.42
C CYS A 95 11.68 13.60 16.64
N ASN A 96 12.80 13.64 15.92
CA ASN A 96 13.72 14.77 15.89
C ASN A 96 13.34 15.84 14.84
N GLN A 97 12.21 15.67 14.14
CA GLN A 97 11.64 16.64 13.20
C GLN A 97 10.24 17.12 13.63
N LYS A 98 9.75 18.20 13.00
CA LYS A 98 8.44 18.82 13.30
C LYS A 98 7.66 19.08 12.01
N CYS A 99 7.63 18.10 11.11
CA CYS A 99 7.09 18.27 9.75
C CYS A 99 5.67 18.84 9.76
N LYS A 100 5.40 19.86 8.94
CA LYS A 100 4.10 20.56 8.90
C LYS A 100 2.91 19.64 8.61
N TYR A 101 3.10 18.60 7.81
CA TYR A 101 2.05 17.69 7.36
C TYR A 101 2.01 16.33 8.10
N CYS A 102 2.78 16.16 9.17
CA CYS A 102 2.96 14.85 9.81
C CYS A 102 1.64 14.23 10.29
N ILE A 103 1.28 13.09 9.71
CA ILE A 103 0.04 12.35 10.04
C ILE A 103 0.03 11.82 11.48
N ALA A 104 1.19 11.46 12.04
CA ALA A 104 1.31 10.91 13.39
C ALA A 104 1.39 11.97 14.49
N ARG A 105 1.43 13.27 14.14
CA ARG A 105 1.74 14.37 15.07
C ARG A 105 3.01 14.10 15.91
N ALA A 106 3.97 13.38 15.34
CA ALA A 106 5.15 12.89 16.03
C ALA A 106 6.01 14.01 16.64
N GLY A 107 6.69 13.69 17.73
CA GLY A 107 7.61 14.58 18.44
C GLY A 107 8.05 14.00 19.77
N LYS A 108 7.11 13.72 20.67
CA LYS A 108 7.36 13.03 21.95
C LYS A 108 6.96 11.55 21.84
N PRO A 109 7.64 10.64 22.57
CA PRO A 109 7.22 9.25 22.65
C PRO A 109 5.81 9.15 23.25
N ASP A 110 5.10 8.07 22.90
CA ASP A 110 3.86 7.74 23.57
C ASP A 110 4.18 7.27 25.00
N PRO A 111 3.46 7.72 26.04
CA PRO A 111 3.73 7.29 27.41
C PRO A 111 3.50 5.79 27.65
N ASN A 112 2.72 5.13 26.79
CA ASN A 112 2.33 3.72 26.90
C ASN A 112 2.98 2.86 25.80
N GLU A 113 4.14 3.28 25.28
CA GLU A 113 4.91 2.50 24.31
C GLU A 113 5.09 1.04 24.75
N LEU A 114 5.02 0.11 23.80
CA LEU A 114 5.24 -1.32 24.05
C LEU A 114 6.59 -1.54 24.74
N SER A 115 6.60 -2.39 25.77
CA SER A 115 7.83 -2.88 26.37
C SER A 115 8.57 -3.78 25.39
N PHE A 116 9.84 -4.07 25.68
CA PHE A 116 10.62 -4.98 24.84
C PHE A 116 9.98 -6.37 24.76
N GLU A 117 9.48 -6.90 25.88
CA GLU A 117 8.79 -8.19 25.95
C GLU A 117 7.46 -8.20 25.19
N GLU A 118 6.78 -7.05 25.10
CA GLU A 118 5.59 -6.91 24.28
C GLU A 118 5.94 -6.86 22.79
N ILE A 119 7.01 -6.16 22.42
CA ILE A 119 7.51 -6.12 21.04
C ILE A 119 7.93 -7.52 20.59
N ASP A 120 8.65 -8.26 21.42
CA ASP A 120 9.08 -9.62 21.14
C ASP A 120 7.89 -10.54 20.84
N ARG A 121 6.87 -10.52 21.70
CA ARG A 121 5.64 -11.29 21.52
C ARG A 121 4.87 -10.91 20.24
N VAL A 122 4.79 -9.61 19.93
CA VAL A 122 4.14 -9.16 18.69
C VAL A 122 4.92 -9.65 17.48
N LEU A 123 6.26 -9.63 17.53
CA LEU A 123 7.08 -10.12 16.45
C LEU A 123 6.91 -11.62 16.24
N ASP A 124 6.87 -12.41 17.32
CA ASP A 124 6.56 -13.85 17.24
C ASP A 124 5.22 -14.10 16.55
N GLU A 125 4.18 -13.33 16.89
CA GLU A 125 2.88 -13.46 16.24
C GLU A 125 2.94 -13.11 14.73
N LEU A 126 3.70 -12.09 14.33
CA LEU A 126 3.87 -11.73 12.92
C LEU A 126 4.62 -12.82 12.14
N VAL A 127 5.61 -13.48 12.77
CA VAL A 127 6.32 -14.64 12.21
C VAL A 127 5.38 -15.84 12.05
N GLU A 128 4.59 -16.16 13.07
CA GLU A 128 3.60 -17.25 13.00
C GLU A 128 2.53 -17.00 11.91
N LEU A 129 2.17 -15.73 11.70
CA LEU A 129 1.25 -15.30 10.64
C LEU A 129 1.89 -15.25 9.24
N LYS A 130 3.21 -15.47 9.13
CA LYS A 130 3.95 -15.41 7.86
C LYS A 130 3.70 -14.09 7.11
N VAL A 131 3.77 -12.98 7.84
CA VAL A 131 3.65 -11.64 7.23
C VAL A 131 4.80 -11.45 6.25
N GLY A 132 4.52 -10.96 5.05
CA GLY A 132 5.53 -10.86 4.00
C GLY A 132 6.51 -9.69 4.21
N LEU A 133 6.03 -8.59 4.79
CA LEU A 133 6.80 -7.36 4.95
C LEU A 133 6.46 -6.63 6.26
N ILE A 134 7.48 -6.15 6.96
CA ILE A 134 7.35 -5.20 8.06
C ILE A 134 7.98 -3.85 7.68
N ASN A 135 7.18 -2.79 7.73
CA ASN A 135 7.62 -1.42 7.60
C ASN A 135 7.94 -0.86 8.99
N ILE A 136 9.21 -0.69 9.33
CA ILE A 136 9.64 -0.14 10.62
C ILE A 136 9.59 1.39 10.54
N THR A 137 8.71 2.02 11.32
CA THR A 137 8.41 3.45 11.22
C THR A 137 7.92 4.06 12.55
N GLY A 138 7.18 5.18 12.49
CA GLY A 138 6.57 5.87 13.60
C GLY A 138 6.80 7.38 13.50
N GLY A 139 7.40 7.96 14.54
CA GLY A 139 8.03 9.26 14.48
C GLY A 139 9.36 9.17 13.74
N GLU A 140 10.43 8.82 14.44
CA GLU A 140 11.71 8.45 13.85
C GLU A 140 12.21 7.15 14.50
N PRO A 141 12.21 6.00 13.77
CA PRO A 141 12.59 4.72 14.35
C PRO A 141 14.04 4.70 14.86
N LEU A 142 14.94 5.52 14.29
CA LEU A 142 16.33 5.58 14.77
C LEU A 142 16.50 6.23 16.15
N LEU A 143 15.47 6.88 16.70
CA LEU A 143 15.47 7.28 18.11
C LEU A 143 15.28 6.08 19.06
N LYS A 144 14.82 4.94 18.54
CA LYS A 144 14.82 3.63 19.18
C LYS A 144 15.65 2.62 18.38
N ARG A 145 16.87 3.02 18.00
CA ARG A 145 17.78 2.22 17.14
C ARG A 145 17.91 0.75 17.60
N ASP A 146 18.10 0.50 18.90
CA ASP A 146 18.28 -0.86 19.41
C ASP A 146 17.02 -1.72 19.21
N THR A 147 15.84 -1.14 19.45
CA THR A 147 14.54 -1.79 19.17
C THR A 147 14.34 -2.03 17.68
N ALA A 148 14.65 -1.04 16.83
CA ALA A 148 14.52 -1.17 15.38
C ALA A 148 15.44 -2.27 14.83
N LEU A 149 16.70 -2.32 15.28
CA LEU A 149 17.65 -3.37 14.91
C LEU A 149 17.24 -4.74 15.46
N TYR A 150 16.66 -4.79 16.65
CA TYR A 150 16.12 -6.03 17.21
C TYR A 150 15.01 -6.60 16.34
N ILE A 151 14.01 -5.77 15.99
CA ILE A 151 12.91 -6.18 15.11
C ILE A 151 13.46 -6.63 13.77
N ALA A 152 14.38 -5.87 13.18
CA ALA A 152 14.95 -6.21 11.89
C ALA A 152 15.66 -7.57 11.88
N ARG A 153 16.58 -7.81 12.82
CA ARG A 153 17.34 -9.08 12.88
C ARG A 153 16.42 -10.29 13.04
N ASN A 154 15.48 -10.22 13.97
CA ASN A 154 14.61 -11.35 14.28
C ASN A 154 13.55 -11.59 13.18
N ALA A 155 13.01 -10.53 12.57
CA ALA A 155 12.08 -10.67 11.45
C ALA A 155 12.78 -11.28 10.22
N SER A 156 13.96 -10.76 9.85
CA SER A 156 14.70 -11.22 8.67
C SER A 156 15.16 -12.68 8.80
N GLN A 157 15.61 -13.10 9.99
CA GLN A 157 15.96 -14.51 10.26
C GLN A 157 14.79 -15.48 10.07
N ASN A 158 13.56 -14.98 10.15
CA ASN A 158 12.33 -15.75 9.94
C ASN A 158 11.69 -15.52 8.55
N GLY A 159 12.44 -14.94 7.61
CA GLY A 159 12.01 -14.80 6.21
C GLY A 159 11.03 -13.66 5.94
N ILE A 160 10.88 -12.71 6.88
CA ILE A 160 10.06 -11.51 6.68
C ILE A 160 10.92 -10.42 6.03
N GLU A 161 10.43 -9.83 4.94
CA GLU A 161 11.08 -8.68 4.31
C GLU A 161 10.93 -7.41 5.16
N LEU A 162 11.86 -6.47 4.99
CA LEU A 162 11.94 -5.28 5.82
C LEU A 162 12.13 -4.01 5.01
N GLU A 163 11.30 -3.02 5.35
CA GLU A 163 11.44 -1.66 4.87
C GLU A 163 11.60 -0.67 6.04
N LEU A 164 12.68 0.10 6.03
CA LEU A 164 12.92 1.16 7.01
C LEU A 164 12.38 2.50 6.49
N LEU A 165 11.40 3.10 7.18
CA LEU A 165 10.89 4.44 6.86
C LEU A 165 11.55 5.44 7.81
N THR A 166 12.42 6.31 7.28
CA THR A 166 13.21 7.25 8.10
C THR A 166 13.24 8.66 7.49
N ASN A 167 13.45 9.65 8.34
CA ASN A 167 13.77 11.01 7.90
C ASN A 167 15.26 11.19 7.52
N GLY A 168 16.07 10.15 7.72
CA GLY A 168 17.48 10.10 7.29
C GLY A 168 18.46 10.84 8.22
N MET A 169 17.99 11.63 9.19
CA MET A 169 18.87 12.51 9.99
C MET A 169 19.97 11.77 10.75
N LEU A 170 19.70 10.52 11.13
CA LEU A 170 20.58 9.69 11.97
C LEU A 170 21.30 8.59 11.19
N ILE A 171 21.12 8.52 9.86
CA ILE A 171 21.72 7.49 9.02
C ILE A 171 23.15 7.90 8.63
N THR A 172 24.13 7.43 9.41
CA THR A 172 25.55 7.45 9.02
C THR A 172 25.89 6.21 8.20
N ALA A 173 27.09 6.16 7.60
CA ALA A 173 27.57 4.96 6.91
C ALA A 173 27.67 3.74 7.84
N GLU A 174 27.94 3.93 9.13
CA GLU A 174 27.92 2.86 10.13
C GLU A 174 26.49 2.37 10.40
N VAL A 175 25.56 3.30 10.62
CA VAL A 175 24.15 2.97 10.87
C VAL A 175 23.53 2.25 9.66
N ALA A 176 23.83 2.72 8.44
CA ALA A 176 23.36 2.09 7.21
C ALA A 176 23.84 0.63 7.10
N ARG A 177 25.13 0.37 7.38
CA ARG A 177 25.68 -0.98 7.39
C ARG A 177 25.02 -1.87 8.46
N GLU A 178 24.79 -1.35 9.66
CA GLU A 178 24.11 -2.13 10.70
C GLU A 178 22.69 -2.55 10.32
N PHE A 179 21.91 -1.68 9.67
CA PHE A 179 20.57 -2.03 9.22
C PHE A 179 20.61 -3.04 8.04
N TYR A 180 21.55 -2.88 7.12
CA TYR A 180 21.77 -3.87 6.06
C TYR A 180 22.14 -5.24 6.63
N GLU A 181 23.10 -5.30 7.56
CA GLU A 181 23.51 -6.52 8.27
C GLU A 181 22.39 -7.12 9.13
N ALA A 182 21.46 -6.29 9.59
CA ALA A 182 20.25 -6.73 10.28
C ALA A 182 19.17 -7.29 9.35
N GLY A 183 19.37 -7.24 8.03
CA GLY A 183 18.45 -7.78 7.03
C GLY A 183 17.48 -6.77 6.42
N VAL A 184 17.68 -5.48 6.62
CA VAL A 184 16.88 -4.44 5.95
C VAL A 184 17.28 -4.35 4.47
N GLY A 185 16.40 -4.82 3.60
CA GLY A 185 16.59 -4.78 2.14
C GLY A 185 16.14 -3.47 1.50
N TYR A 186 15.14 -2.80 2.10
CA TYR A 186 14.53 -1.59 1.55
C TYR A 186 14.53 -0.43 2.54
N ALA A 187 14.65 0.80 2.05
CA ALA A 187 14.45 1.99 2.86
C ALA A 187 13.71 3.08 2.10
N GLN A 188 12.75 3.71 2.77
CA GLN A 188 12.11 4.93 2.31
C GLN A 188 12.73 6.13 3.06
N VAL A 189 13.47 6.97 2.33
CA VAL A 189 14.07 8.19 2.90
C VAL A 189 13.23 9.40 2.51
N SER A 190 12.91 10.21 3.51
CA SER A 190 11.97 11.31 3.36
C SER A 190 12.65 12.59 2.86
N LEU A 191 12.40 13.01 1.61
CA LEU A 191 13.03 14.15 0.93
C LEU A 191 12.04 14.92 0.05
N ASP A 192 11.40 15.96 0.59
CA ASP A 192 10.24 16.60 -0.06
C ASP A 192 10.52 17.56 -1.22
N CYS A 193 11.74 18.05 -1.37
CA CYS A 193 12.05 19.08 -2.34
C CYS A 193 13.54 19.07 -2.65
N VAL A 194 13.88 19.34 -3.90
CA VAL A 194 15.26 19.57 -4.36
C VAL A 194 15.90 20.77 -3.67
N HIS A 195 15.13 21.79 -3.30
CA HIS A 195 15.66 22.99 -2.63
C HIS A 195 15.81 22.78 -1.11
N PRO A 196 17.03 22.93 -0.55
CA PRO A 196 17.29 22.64 0.86
C PRO A 196 16.44 23.47 1.82
N GLU A 197 16.31 24.79 1.60
CA GLU A 197 15.54 25.65 2.51
C GLU A 197 14.04 25.32 2.50
N VAL A 198 13.50 24.91 1.34
CA VAL A 198 12.09 24.53 1.21
C VAL A 198 11.84 23.22 1.94
N HIS A 199 12.71 22.21 1.75
CA HIS A 199 12.65 20.95 2.47
C HIS A 199 12.76 21.16 3.99
N ASP A 200 13.79 21.89 4.44
CA ASP A 200 14.04 22.14 5.86
C ASP A 200 12.86 22.87 6.53
N ASN A 201 12.25 23.84 5.83
CA ASN A 201 11.04 24.53 6.29
C ASN A 201 9.84 23.57 6.40
N GLN A 202 9.67 22.65 5.45
CA GLN A 202 8.63 21.63 5.53
C GLN A 202 8.83 20.66 6.70
N ARG A 203 10.08 20.22 6.93
CA ARG A 203 10.46 19.29 8.02
C ARG A 203 10.59 19.96 9.39
N GLY A 204 10.68 21.28 9.42
CA GLY A 204 10.78 22.09 10.64
C GLY A 204 12.15 22.03 11.31
N VAL A 205 13.20 21.62 10.58
CA VAL A 205 14.57 21.45 11.09
C VAL A 205 15.58 21.85 10.03
N LYS A 206 16.52 22.72 10.39
CA LYS A 206 17.63 23.14 9.52
C LYS A 206 18.65 22.01 9.35
N GLY A 207 19.13 21.81 8.13
CA GLY A 207 20.06 20.74 7.75
C GLY A 207 19.40 19.38 7.55
N ALA A 208 18.06 19.29 7.55
CA ALA A 208 17.35 18.03 7.31
C ALA A 208 17.60 17.52 5.89
N TRP A 209 17.62 18.43 4.90
CA TRP A 209 17.86 18.09 3.50
C TRP A 209 19.22 17.42 3.29
N GLU A 210 20.28 18.03 3.81
CA GLU A 210 21.65 17.51 3.66
C GLU A 210 21.78 16.13 4.30
N LYS A 211 21.15 15.93 5.46
CA LYS A 211 21.17 14.63 6.12
C LYS A 211 20.37 13.58 5.35
N ALA A 212 19.21 13.91 4.80
CA ALA A 212 18.42 12.99 3.99
C ALA A 212 19.16 12.56 2.71
N VAL A 213 19.81 13.50 2.00
CA VAL A 213 20.64 13.19 0.82
C VAL A 213 21.81 12.27 1.19
N ASN A 214 22.49 12.57 2.31
CA ASN A 214 23.56 11.71 2.81
C ASN A 214 23.07 10.32 3.23
N ALA A 215 21.88 10.23 3.82
CA ALA A 215 21.26 8.97 4.20
C ALA A 215 20.99 8.07 2.99
N ILE A 216 20.42 8.63 1.92
CA ILE A 216 20.19 7.91 0.66
C ILE A 216 21.49 7.30 0.15
N ARG A 217 22.55 8.11 0.05
CA ARG A 217 23.87 7.63 -0.37
C ARG A 217 24.40 6.53 0.55
N ASN A 218 24.40 6.73 1.87
CA ASN A 218 24.94 5.77 2.83
C ASN A 218 24.20 4.42 2.76
N LEU A 219 22.88 4.43 2.60
CA LEU A 219 22.05 3.23 2.49
C LEU A 219 22.32 2.47 1.18
N ARG A 220 22.39 3.19 0.06
CA ARG A 220 22.73 2.60 -1.24
C ARG A 220 24.14 1.98 -1.25
N GLU A 221 25.12 2.70 -0.69
CA GLU A 221 26.49 2.18 -0.54
C GLU A 221 26.57 0.94 0.37
N ALA A 222 25.67 0.82 1.35
CA ALA A 222 25.56 -0.37 2.19
C ALA A 222 24.86 -1.56 1.50
N GLY A 223 24.18 -1.34 0.37
CA GLY A 223 23.44 -2.38 -0.37
C GLY A 223 21.93 -2.40 -0.13
N VAL A 224 21.36 -1.36 0.49
CA VAL A 224 19.92 -1.21 0.68
C VAL A 224 19.30 -0.53 -0.55
N HIS A 225 18.18 -1.05 -1.05
CA HIS A 225 17.41 -0.39 -2.11
C HIS A 225 16.65 0.81 -1.54
N VAL A 226 16.90 2.01 -2.07
CA VAL A 226 16.35 3.24 -1.49
C VAL A 226 15.28 3.87 -2.37
N MET A 227 14.08 4.02 -1.80
CA MET A 227 13.02 4.86 -2.33
C MET A 227 13.09 6.26 -1.71
N ALA A 228 13.25 7.30 -2.53
CA ALA A 228 13.07 8.66 -2.06
C ALA A 228 11.58 9.04 -2.05
N ALA A 229 11.07 9.45 -0.90
CA ALA A 229 9.66 9.83 -0.74
C ALA A 229 9.49 11.31 -0.45
N ALA A 230 8.62 11.97 -1.23
CA ALA A 230 8.30 13.38 -1.11
C ALA A 230 6.80 13.59 -0.86
N VAL A 231 6.45 14.50 0.05
CA VAL A 231 5.07 14.93 0.27
C VAL A 231 4.88 16.32 -0.33
N MET A 232 4.05 16.37 -1.37
CA MET A 232 3.67 17.60 -2.06
C MET A 232 2.56 18.32 -1.31
N ASN A 233 2.71 19.62 -1.13
CA ASN A 233 1.74 20.49 -0.50
C ASN A 233 1.46 21.71 -1.40
N SER A 234 0.55 22.61 -0.99
CA SER A 234 0.19 23.81 -1.76
C SER A 234 1.37 24.74 -2.08
N GLU A 235 2.41 24.77 -1.24
CA GLU A 235 3.62 25.59 -1.41
C GLU A 235 4.67 24.89 -2.30
N THR A 236 4.71 23.55 -2.30
CA THR A 236 5.80 22.78 -2.90
C THR A 236 5.44 22.07 -4.20
N ILE A 237 4.15 22.00 -4.54
CA ILE A 237 3.69 21.39 -5.79
C ILE A 237 4.31 22.02 -7.05
N LYS A 238 4.69 23.29 -6.98
CA LYS A 238 5.39 23.99 -8.08
C LYS A 238 6.80 23.46 -8.37
N TYR A 239 7.39 22.68 -7.46
CA TYR A 239 8.70 22.05 -7.62
C TYR A 239 8.58 20.55 -7.96
N PHE A 240 7.39 20.07 -8.34
CA PHE A 240 7.13 18.64 -8.53
C PHE A 240 8.07 17.99 -9.55
N GLU A 241 8.20 18.58 -10.74
CA GLU A 241 9.04 18.03 -11.83
C GLU A 241 10.52 18.04 -11.43
N GLU A 242 11.07 19.19 -11.05
CA GLU A 242 12.47 19.34 -10.64
C GLU A 242 12.83 18.45 -9.44
N THR A 243 11.91 18.30 -8.48
CA THR A 243 12.10 17.38 -7.35
C THR A 243 12.08 15.94 -7.82
N GLY A 244 11.15 15.55 -8.71
CA GLY A 244 11.07 14.20 -9.25
C GLY A 244 12.34 13.79 -9.99
N GLU A 245 12.85 14.65 -10.87
CA GLU A 245 14.11 14.46 -11.60
C GLU A 245 15.28 14.29 -10.63
N PHE A 246 15.45 15.23 -9.69
CA PHE A 246 16.53 15.17 -8.71
C PHE A 246 16.48 13.91 -7.85
N LEU A 247 15.30 13.49 -7.40
CA LEU A 247 15.15 12.28 -6.61
C LEU A 247 15.48 11.02 -7.43
N GLY A 248 15.11 11.00 -8.71
CA GLY A 248 15.42 9.90 -9.63
C GLY A 248 16.93 9.75 -9.89
N ASP A 249 17.69 10.84 -9.82
CA ASP A 249 19.14 10.81 -9.98
C ASP A 249 19.88 10.22 -8.76
N ILE A 250 19.32 10.39 -7.55
CA ILE A 250 20.02 10.04 -6.31
C ILE A 250 19.53 8.75 -5.65
N ALA A 251 18.29 8.32 -5.91
CA ALA A 251 17.65 7.15 -5.32
C ALA A 251 17.38 6.06 -6.37
N ASP A 252 17.04 4.85 -5.93
CA ASP A 252 16.74 3.74 -6.85
C ASP A 252 15.28 3.77 -7.34
N SER A 253 14.39 4.43 -6.58
CA SER A 253 13.01 4.70 -6.96
C SER A 253 12.47 5.97 -6.28
N VAL A 254 11.37 6.52 -6.80
CA VAL A 254 10.79 7.78 -6.33
C VAL A 254 9.29 7.61 -6.04
N LYS A 255 8.85 8.13 -4.90
CA LYS A 255 7.43 8.22 -4.54
C LYS A 255 7.06 9.63 -4.09
N MET A 256 6.39 10.36 -4.96
CA MET A 256 5.89 11.70 -4.62
C MET A 256 4.40 11.64 -4.34
N GLY A 257 3.98 11.74 -3.08
CA GLY A 257 2.58 11.78 -2.63
C GLY A 257 2.04 13.20 -2.45
N SER A 258 0.75 13.34 -2.17
CA SER A 258 0.18 14.60 -1.69
C SER A 258 0.06 14.59 -0.17
N VAL A 259 0.08 15.76 0.46
CA VAL A 259 -0.36 15.91 1.84
C VAL A 259 -1.79 15.39 2.00
N VAL A 260 -2.06 14.82 3.17
CA VAL A 260 -3.38 14.35 3.57
C VAL A 260 -3.87 15.16 4.79
N PRO A 261 -5.18 15.35 4.93
CA PRO A 261 -5.78 16.20 5.97
C PRO A 261 -5.88 15.44 7.30
N MET A 262 -4.72 15.07 7.83
CA MET A 262 -4.57 14.29 9.06
C MET A 262 -3.40 14.77 9.88
N GLY A 263 -3.51 14.62 11.20
CA GLY A 263 -2.43 15.01 12.09
C GLY A 263 -2.15 16.50 11.95
N ARG A 264 -0.89 16.89 11.75
CA ARG A 264 -0.57 18.31 11.53
C ARG A 264 -1.06 18.85 10.18
N GLY A 265 -1.36 17.98 9.21
CA GLY A 265 -1.96 18.37 7.94
C GLY A 265 -3.46 18.69 7.99
N GLU A 266 -4.12 18.54 9.14
CA GLU A 266 -5.53 18.95 9.33
C GLU A 266 -5.72 20.47 9.21
N ASP A 267 -4.65 21.26 9.39
CA ASP A 267 -4.71 22.67 9.04
C ASP A 267 -4.81 22.79 7.50
N ASN A 268 -5.88 23.43 7.00
CA ASN A 268 -6.12 23.60 5.56
C ASN A 268 -5.07 24.48 4.86
N THR A 269 -3.98 24.87 5.54
CA THR A 269 -2.99 25.80 5.04
C THR A 269 -2.07 25.17 4.00
N CYS A 270 -1.79 23.87 4.15
CA CYS A 270 -0.87 23.16 3.28
C CYS A 270 -1.56 22.22 2.27
N LEU A 271 -2.88 22.02 2.37
CA LEU A 271 -3.62 21.10 1.49
C LEU A 271 -3.66 21.56 0.03
N LEU A 272 -3.64 20.60 -0.88
CA LEU A 272 -3.81 20.86 -2.31
C LEU A 272 -5.26 21.22 -2.60
N THR A 273 -5.46 22.23 -3.45
CA THR A 273 -6.77 22.45 -4.07
C THR A 273 -7.07 21.34 -5.07
N PRO A 274 -8.35 21.11 -5.45
CA PRO A 274 -8.68 20.16 -6.51
C PRO A 274 -7.97 20.43 -7.84
N GLU A 275 -7.65 21.69 -8.13
CA GLU A 275 -6.85 22.08 -9.30
C GLU A 275 -5.40 21.65 -9.16
N MET A 276 -4.75 21.93 -8.02
CA MET A 276 -3.39 21.48 -7.75
C MET A 276 -3.27 19.96 -7.78
N TYR A 277 -4.26 19.24 -7.21
CA TYR A 277 -4.28 17.79 -7.26
C TYR A 277 -4.47 17.26 -8.69
N TYR A 278 -5.28 17.93 -9.51
CA TYR A 278 -5.40 17.58 -10.93
C TYR A 278 -4.06 17.76 -11.65
N ASN A 279 -3.36 18.88 -11.43
CA ASN A 279 -2.04 19.12 -12.02
C ASN A 279 -1.04 18.04 -11.57
N LEU A 280 -1.09 17.61 -10.30
CA LEU A 280 -0.29 16.49 -9.80
C LEU A 280 -0.57 15.18 -10.57
N LEU A 281 -1.84 14.87 -10.83
CA LEU A 281 -2.21 13.68 -11.62
C LEU A 281 -1.74 13.80 -13.07
N GLU A 282 -1.86 15.00 -13.66
CA GLU A 282 -1.41 15.28 -15.02
C GLU A 282 0.10 15.05 -15.16
N LEU A 283 0.89 15.61 -14.25
CA LEU A 283 2.35 15.48 -14.23
C LEU A 283 2.80 14.03 -14.04
N ARG A 284 2.07 13.23 -13.26
CA ARG A 284 2.34 11.78 -13.14
C ARG A 284 1.97 11.00 -14.39
N GLY A 285 0.96 11.47 -15.12
CA GLY A 285 0.44 10.81 -16.30
C GLY A 285 1.26 11.07 -17.56
N THR A 286 2.24 11.96 -17.55
CA THR A 286 3.06 12.25 -18.74
C THR A 286 4.36 11.46 -18.71
N ILE A 287 4.40 10.33 -19.43
CA ILE A 287 5.57 9.44 -19.46
C ILE A 287 6.19 9.36 -20.87
N GLU A 288 5.39 9.39 -21.94
CA GLU A 288 5.86 9.24 -23.33
C GLU A 288 5.40 10.40 -24.23
N GLU A 289 6.34 11.09 -24.89
CA GLU A 289 6.08 12.14 -25.90
C GLU A 289 5.06 13.22 -25.46
N ASN A 290 4.98 13.55 -24.16
CA ASN A 290 3.97 14.44 -23.57
C ASN A 290 2.51 13.98 -23.79
N GLN A 291 2.28 12.68 -23.99
CA GLN A 291 0.95 12.08 -23.99
C GLN A 291 0.55 11.64 -22.59
N LEU A 292 -0.74 11.75 -22.25
CA LEU A 292 -1.25 11.26 -20.98
C LEU A 292 -1.43 9.73 -21.02
N THR A 293 -0.63 9.03 -20.23
CA THR A 293 -0.62 7.59 -20.00
C THR A 293 -0.94 7.29 -18.54
N ASP A 294 -1.77 6.27 -18.29
CA ASP A 294 -2.06 5.77 -16.95
C ASP A 294 -2.28 4.26 -17.02
N PHE A 295 -1.82 3.53 -16.01
CA PHE A 295 -2.12 2.11 -15.87
C PHE A 295 -3.56 1.95 -15.39
N ILE A 296 -4.43 1.50 -16.30
CA ILE A 296 -5.86 1.37 -16.05
C ILE A 296 -6.18 -0.03 -15.57
N PHE A 297 -6.60 -0.13 -14.31
CA PHE A 297 -7.14 -1.33 -13.72
C PHE A 297 -8.52 -1.03 -13.12
N CYS A 298 -9.41 -2.02 -13.14
CA CYS A 298 -10.64 -1.95 -12.38
C CYS A 298 -10.30 -1.88 -10.88
N LYS A 299 -10.90 -0.92 -10.18
CA LYS A 299 -10.70 -0.66 -8.75
C LYS A 299 -12.07 -0.57 -8.10
N GLU A 300 -12.42 -1.58 -7.32
CA GLU A 300 -13.68 -1.61 -6.58
C GLU A 300 -13.54 -1.02 -5.17
N ARG A 301 -12.33 -1.08 -4.61
CA ARG A 301 -12.00 -0.55 -3.27
C ARG A 301 -10.52 -0.24 -3.14
N CYS A 302 -10.15 0.40 -2.04
CA CYS A 302 -8.74 0.52 -1.64
C CYS A 302 -8.27 -0.72 -0.87
N SER A 303 -6.96 -0.87 -0.67
CA SER A 303 -6.33 -1.98 0.04
C SER A 303 -6.38 -1.87 1.58
N ILE A 304 -7.30 -1.06 2.14
CA ILE A 304 -7.49 -0.95 3.59
C ILE A 304 -7.65 -2.33 4.23
N GLY A 305 -7.01 -2.54 5.38
CA GLY A 305 -7.01 -3.81 6.10
C GLY A 305 -6.00 -4.85 5.60
N THR A 306 -5.39 -4.69 4.41
CA THR A 306 -4.33 -5.61 3.95
C THR A 306 -2.98 -5.33 4.63
N THR A 307 -2.77 -4.07 5.01
CA THR A 307 -1.55 -3.55 5.65
C THR A 307 -1.95 -2.70 6.85
N PRO A 308 -2.23 -3.32 8.02
CA PRO A 308 -2.63 -2.60 9.21
C PRO A 308 -1.43 -1.88 9.82
N VAL A 309 -1.73 -0.98 10.76
CA VAL A 309 -0.73 -0.30 11.58
C VAL A 309 -0.79 -0.81 13.00
N ILE A 310 0.37 -1.14 13.55
CA ILE A 310 0.56 -1.34 14.98
C ILE A 310 1.18 -0.05 15.52
N ALA A 311 0.39 0.71 16.28
CA ALA A 311 0.81 1.95 16.92
C ALA A 311 1.80 1.65 18.09
N PRO A 312 2.54 2.66 18.58
CA PRO A 312 3.54 2.43 19.62
C PRO A 312 2.94 1.91 20.92
N ASN A 313 1.68 2.23 21.21
CA ASN A 313 0.94 1.77 22.39
C ASN A 313 0.24 0.41 22.19
N GLY A 314 0.48 -0.26 21.06
CA GLY A 314 -0.11 -1.56 20.73
C GLY A 314 -1.48 -1.49 20.07
N ASP A 315 -2.07 -0.31 19.85
CA ASP A 315 -3.34 -0.20 19.12
C ASP A 315 -3.14 -0.62 17.66
N VAL A 316 -4.12 -1.36 17.13
CA VAL A 316 -4.12 -1.86 15.76
C VAL A 316 -5.18 -1.12 14.95
N TYR A 317 -4.77 -0.53 13.82
CA TYR A 317 -5.64 0.18 12.89
C TYR A 317 -5.56 -0.44 11.49
N PRO A 318 -6.60 -0.35 10.64
CA PRO A 318 -6.61 -1.02 9.34
C PRO A 318 -5.71 -0.35 8.28
N CYS A 319 -5.28 0.89 8.52
CA CYS A 319 -4.42 1.68 7.64
C CYS A 319 -3.77 2.85 8.41
N MET A 320 -2.62 3.35 7.93
CA MET A 320 -1.93 4.50 8.52
C MET A 320 -2.74 5.80 8.49
N LEU A 321 -3.73 5.87 7.59
CA LEU A 321 -4.63 7.02 7.44
C LEU A 321 -5.97 6.83 8.16
N THR A 322 -6.10 5.82 9.01
CA THR A 322 -7.33 5.53 9.75
C THR A 322 -7.10 5.40 11.24
N LYS A 323 -6.10 6.12 11.79
CA LYS A 323 -5.79 6.16 13.22
C LYS A 323 -6.78 7.03 14.00
N TYR A 324 -8.06 6.68 13.91
CA TYR A 324 -9.19 7.26 14.64
C TYR A 324 -9.73 6.20 15.60
N GLU A 325 -10.20 6.60 16.78
CA GLU A 325 -10.66 5.63 17.79
C GLU A 325 -11.82 4.77 17.27
N GLU A 326 -12.71 5.35 16.46
CA GLU A 326 -13.83 4.66 15.82
C GLU A 326 -13.39 3.59 14.80
N LEU A 327 -12.15 3.67 14.31
CA LEU A 327 -11.58 2.73 13.35
C LEU A 327 -10.51 1.83 13.97
N LYS A 328 -10.40 1.79 15.31
CA LYS A 328 -9.49 0.88 16.01
C LYS A 328 -9.98 -0.56 15.91
N LEU A 329 -9.12 -1.46 15.45
CA LEU A 329 -9.45 -2.89 15.34
C LEU A 329 -9.26 -3.66 16.65
N GLY A 330 -8.35 -3.19 17.51
CA GLY A 330 -8.04 -3.82 18.79
C GLY A 330 -6.70 -3.32 19.36
N ASN A 331 -6.21 -3.97 20.41
CA ASN A 331 -4.88 -3.72 20.98
C ASN A 331 -4.15 -5.06 21.19
N VAL A 332 -2.88 -5.14 20.78
CA VAL A 332 -2.05 -6.37 20.85
C VAL A 332 -1.78 -6.87 22.27
N ARG A 333 -2.01 -6.03 23.30
CA ARG A 333 -1.94 -6.44 24.70
C ARG A 333 -3.13 -7.28 25.14
N GLU A 334 -4.27 -7.10 24.46
CA GLU A 334 -5.55 -7.67 24.84
C GLU A 334 -5.97 -8.81 23.91
N THR A 335 -5.61 -8.73 22.64
CA THR A 335 -6.04 -9.67 21.60
C THR A 335 -4.96 -9.85 20.56
N SER A 336 -4.76 -11.10 20.13
CA SER A 336 -3.79 -11.45 19.11
C SER A 336 -4.20 -10.87 17.74
N ILE A 337 -3.25 -10.45 16.90
CA ILE A 337 -3.47 -10.02 15.51
C ILE A 337 -4.29 -11.06 14.72
N ARG A 338 -4.03 -12.36 14.87
CA ARG A 338 -4.85 -13.42 14.26
C ARG A 338 -6.33 -13.30 14.65
N SER A 339 -6.57 -13.06 15.94
CA SER A 339 -7.92 -12.93 16.48
C SER A 339 -8.60 -11.64 16.01
N ILE A 340 -7.84 -10.55 15.84
CA ILE A 340 -8.33 -9.31 15.22
C ILE A 340 -8.83 -9.60 13.79
N TYR A 341 -8.01 -10.25 12.96
CA TYR A 341 -8.39 -10.54 11.57
C TYR A 341 -9.58 -11.49 11.46
N LYS A 342 -9.64 -12.48 12.34
CA LYS A 342 -10.72 -13.47 12.35
C LYS A 342 -12.05 -12.93 12.85
N ASN A 343 -12.05 -12.03 13.85
CA ASN A 343 -13.25 -11.70 14.61
C ASN A 343 -13.67 -10.23 14.52
N SER A 344 -12.88 -9.34 13.92
CA SER A 344 -13.21 -7.91 13.84
C SER A 344 -14.31 -7.66 12.81
N GLU A 345 -15.53 -7.38 13.29
CA GLU A 345 -16.67 -6.97 12.44
C GLU A 345 -16.33 -5.75 11.60
N LEU A 346 -15.63 -4.76 12.18
CA LEU A 346 -15.17 -3.56 11.48
C LEU A 346 -14.21 -3.89 10.32
N LEU A 347 -13.27 -4.82 10.52
CA LEU A 347 -12.35 -5.21 9.46
C LEU A 347 -13.09 -5.89 8.30
N HIS A 348 -14.04 -6.78 8.60
CA HIS A 348 -14.86 -7.43 7.59
C HIS A 348 -15.74 -6.42 6.85
N GLU A 349 -16.32 -5.45 7.56
CA GLU A 349 -17.05 -4.32 6.98
C GLU A 349 -16.16 -3.50 6.03
N LEU A 350 -14.89 -3.25 6.41
CA LEU A 350 -13.93 -2.54 5.57
C LEU A 350 -13.54 -3.31 4.29
N PHE A 351 -13.43 -4.64 4.36
CA PHE A 351 -13.19 -5.47 3.18
C PHE A 351 -14.40 -5.52 2.24
N ASP A 352 -15.59 -5.45 2.80
CA ASP A 352 -16.86 -5.42 2.07
C ASP A 352 -17.22 -4.01 1.53
N CYS A 353 -16.53 -2.96 2.02
CA CYS A 353 -16.72 -1.57 1.60
C CYS A 353 -16.15 -1.31 0.19
N ASN A 354 -17.00 -1.49 -0.81
CA ASN A 354 -16.71 -1.22 -2.22
C ASN A 354 -17.46 0.00 -2.78
N VAL A 355 -17.10 0.42 -3.99
CA VAL A 355 -17.67 1.61 -4.64
C VAL A 355 -19.18 1.57 -4.86
N ASP A 356 -19.80 0.39 -4.87
CA ASP A 356 -21.25 0.24 -5.02
C ASP A 356 -22.02 0.52 -3.73
N LYS A 357 -21.32 0.46 -2.59
CA LYS A 357 -21.86 0.81 -1.25
C LYS A 357 -21.48 2.22 -0.79
N VAL A 358 -20.53 2.86 -1.46
CA VAL A 358 -20.05 4.20 -1.10
C VAL A 358 -20.84 5.28 -1.85
N GLU A 359 -21.34 6.29 -1.15
CA GLU A 359 -22.02 7.43 -1.76
C GLU A 359 -21.08 8.62 -2.02
N PRO A 360 -21.24 9.37 -3.13
CA PRO A 360 -22.08 9.11 -4.29
C PRO A 360 -21.35 8.24 -5.33
N CYS A 361 -20.41 7.39 -4.93
CA CYS A 361 -19.63 6.55 -5.84
C CYS A 361 -20.51 5.50 -6.55
N ASN A 362 -21.51 4.95 -5.86
CA ASN A 362 -22.45 3.95 -6.37
C ASN A 362 -23.13 4.37 -7.69
N THR A 363 -23.44 5.65 -7.85
CA THR A 363 -24.06 6.22 -9.06
C THR A 363 -23.05 6.93 -9.98
N CYS A 364 -21.76 6.87 -9.66
CA CYS A 364 -20.74 7.59 -10.39
C CYS A 364 -20.22 6.79 -11.58
N TRP A 365 -20.28 7.39 -12.78
CA TRP A 365 -19.73 6.82 -14.02
C TRP A 365 -18.23 6.45 -13.97
N ASN A 366 -17.48 6.94 -12.99
CA ASN A 366 -16.03 6.83 -12.85
C ASN A 366 -15.62 5.84 -11.73
N ARG A 367 -16.58 5.13 -11.13
CA ARG A 367 -16.41 4.42 -9.85
C ARG A 367 -15.33 3.34 -9.91
N TYR A 368 -15.34 2.52 -10.95
CA TYR A 368 -14.37 1.44 -11.15
C TYR A 368 -13.00 1.90 -11.67
N TYR A 369 -12.87 3.14 -12.15
CA TYR A 369 -11.55 3.71 -12.46
C TYR A 369 -10.91 4.35 -11.22
N CYS A 370 -11.68 5.07 -10.40
CA CYS A 370 -11.13 5.75 -9.23
C CYS A 370 -11.10 4.91 -7.95
N GLY A 371 -11.89 3.84 -7.85
CA GLY A 371 -12.02 3.01 -6.65
C GLY A 371 -12.53 3.73 -5.42
N GLY A 372 -13.28 4.83 -5.60
CA GLY A 372 -13.86 5.64 -4.52
C GLY A 372 -12.87 6.53 -3.76
N GLY A 373 -11.55 6.36 -3.95
CA GLY A 373 -10.49 7.10 -3.27
C GLY A 373 -10.21 6.61 -1.83
N CYS A 374 -9.41 7.37 -1.08
CA CYS A 374 -8.90 6.95 0.23
C CYS A 374 -10.01 6.93 1.30
N ARG A 375 -10.22 5.77 1.97
CA ARG A 375 -11.17 5.66 3.10
C ARG A 375 -10.75 6.51 4.29
N GLY A 376 -9.45 6.65 4.55
CA GLY A 376 -8.92 7.53 5.59
C GLY A 376 -9.25 9.00 5.36
N CYS A 377 -9.08 9.50 4.13
CA CYS A 377 -9.45 10.87 3.77
C CYS A 377 -10.98 11.07 3.77
N ALA A 378 -11.74 10.07 3.35
CA ALA A 378 -13.20 10.10 3.44
C ALA A 378 -13.66 10.22 4.90
N PHE A 379 -13.10 9.41 5.80
CA PHE A 379 -13.41 9.48 7.22
C PHE A 379 -12.97 10.81 7.84
N ALA A 380 -11.77 11.30 7.52
CA ALA A 380 -11.28 12.60 7.99
C ALA A 380 -12.25 13.75 7.68
N TYR A 381 -12.89 13.73 6.51
CA TYR A 381 -13.78 14.80 6.07
C TYR A 381 -15.24 14.58 6.48
N HIS A 382 -15.72 13.35 6.44
CA HIS A 382 -17.14 13.03 6.60
C HIS A 382 -17.49 12.37 7.94
N GLY A 383 -16.51 11.89 8.71
CA GLY A 383 -16.72 11.04 9.88
C GLY A 383 -17.25 9.64 9.52
N THR A 384 -17.12 9.22 8.26
CA THR A 384 -17.60 7.91 7.80
C THR A 384 -16.79 7.39 6.60
N ILE A 385 -16.61 6.07 6.53
CA ILE A 385 -15.98 5.38 5.41
C ILE A 385 -16.92 5.19 4.20
N TYR A 386 -18.23 5.43 4.36
CA TYR A 386 -19.24 5.21 3.32
C TYR A 386 -19.44 6.40 2.38
N LYS A 387 -18.58 7.41 2.46
CA LYS A 387 -18.58 8.55 1.54
C LYS A 387 -17.34 8.59 0.67
N ASN A 388 -17.42 9.29 -0.45
CA ASN A 388 -16.29 9.45 -1.35
C ASN A 388 -15.11 10.15 -0.66
N ASP A 389 -13.92 9.96 -1.19
CA ASP A 389 -12.78 10.84 -0.89
C ASP A 389 -13.09 12.24 -1.44
N PHE A 390 -13.49 13.17 -0.57
CA PHE A 390 -13.92 14.51 -0.98
C PHE A 390 -12.79 15.29 -1.65
N TYR A 391 -11.57 15.22 -1.11
CA TYR A 391 -10.43 16.01 -1.54
C TYR A 391 -10.00 15.66 -2.97
N GLN A 392 -10.09 14.39 -3.36
CA GLN A 392 -9.57 13.91 -4.64
C GLN A 392 -10.66 13.67 -5.70
N CYS A 393 -11.94 13.60 -5.31
CA CYS A 393 -13.03 13.19 -6.22
C CYS A 393 -13.14 14.07 -7.47
N ALA A 394 -13.15 15.39 -7.32
CA ALA A 394 -13.26 16.31 -8.45
C ALA A 394 -12.05 16.21 -9.40
N ALA A 395 -10.84 16.16 -8.85
CA ALA A 395 -9.60 16.05 -9.61
C ALA A 395 -9.53 14.73 -10.39
N ARG A 396 -9.87 13.60 -9.76
CA ARG A 396 -9.88 12.28 -10.41
C ARG A 396 -10.92 12.18 -11.54
N LYS A 397 -12.11 12.75 -11.35
CA LYS A 397 -13.13 12.83 -12.41
C LYS A 397 -12.66 13.69 -13.59
N ARG A 398 -11.99 14.81 -13.31
CA ARG A 398 -11.40 15.66 -14.35
C ARG A 398 -10.30 14.92 -15.09
N PHE A 399 -9.39 14.25 -14.37
CA PHE A 399 -8.30 13.48 -14.96
C PHE A 399 -8.81 12.37 -15.89
N ALA A 400 -9.80 11.58 -15.46
CA ALA A 400 -10.42 10.56 -16.31
C ALA A 400 -11.00 11.13 -17.62
N ARG A 401 -11.65 12.31 -17.57
CA ARG A 401 -12.15 12.98 -18.79
C ARG A 401 -11.02 13.41 -19.72
N GLU A 402 -9.89 13.82 -19.17
CA GLU A 402 -8.73 14.27 -19.95
C GLU A 402 -7.99 13.08 -20.56
N LEU A 403 -7.89 11.95 -19.86
CA LEU A 403 -7.44 10.68 -20.44
C LEU A 403 -8.31 10.29 -21.65
N LEU A 404 -9.64 10.38 -21.55
CA LEU A 404 -10.53 10.08 -22.67
C LEU A 404 -10.35 11.01 -23.88
N LYS A 405 -10.04 12.30 -23.65
CA LYS A 405 -9.87 13.30 -24.71
C LYS A 405 -8.49 13.20 -25.39
N ARG A 406 -7.43 13.24 -24.59
CA ARG A 406 -6.05 13.44 -25.05
C ARG A 406 -5.05 12.39 -24.55
N GLY A 407 -5.50 11.39 -23.81
CA GLY A 407 -4.64 10.27 -23.43
C GLY A 407 -4.15 9.44 -24.60
N HIS A 408 -3.11 8.65 -24.35
CA HIS A 408 -2.57 7.68 -25.29
C HIS A 408 -3.69 6.72 -25.77
N PRO A 409 -3.69 6.25 -27.04
CA PRO A 409 -4.74 5.39 -27.58
C PRO A 409 -5.02 4.14 -26.73
N ALA A 410 -3.99 3.48 -26.20
CA ALA A 410 -4.15 2.31 -25.34
C ALA A 410 -4.87 2.65 -24.02
N THR A 411 -4.44 3.72 -23.34
CA THR A 411 -5.08 4.21 -22.11
C THR A 411 -6.54 4.59 -22.34
N LYS A 412 -6.86 5.24 -23.46
CA LYS A 412 -8.25 5.55 -23.85
C LYS A 412 -9.09 4.29 -24.02
N SER A 413 -8.54 3.27 -24.67
CA SER A 413 -9.24 2.01 -24.92
C SER A 413 -9.54 1.30 -23.60
N ALA A 414 -8.53 1.10 -22.76
CA ALA A 414 -8.68 0.45 -21.45
C ALA A 414 -9.66 1.20 -20.54
N LEU A 415 -9.56 2.53 -20.48
CA LEU A 415 -10.47 3.35 -19.68
C LEU A 415 -11.92 3.20 -20.16
N LYS A 416 -12.18 3.16 -21.48
CA LYS A 416 -13.55 2.95 -21.98
C LYS A 416 -14.15 1.63 -21.51
N GLU A 417 -13.37 0.55 -21.46
CA GLU A 417 -13.86 -0.75 -20.97
C GLU A 417 -14.21 -0.68 -19.49
N VAL A 418 -13.33 -0.13 -18.64
CA VAL A 418 -13.62 0.04 -17.20
C VAL A 418 -14.85 0.91 -16.95
N LEU A 419 -15.07 1.95 -17.76
CA LEU A 419 -16.22 2.84 -17.60
C LEU A 419 -17.55 2.21 -18.07
N LYS A 420 -17.54 1.13 -18.86
CA LYS A 420 -18.77 0.40 -19.21
C LYS A 420 -19.33 -0.34 -18.00
N LEU A 421 -18.46 -0.91 -17.16
CA LEU A 421 -18.84 -1.60 -15.92
C LEU A 421 -19.71 -0.72 -15.00
N ALA A 422 -19.53 0.61 -15.05
CA ALA A 422 -20.29 1.54 -14.22
C ALA A 422 -21.73 1.80 -14.71
N LYS A 423 -22.10 1.34 -15.91
CA LYS A 423 -23.41 1.55 -16.53
C LYS A 423 -24.36 0.39 -16.34
N ASP A 424 -23.80 -0.79 -16.11
CA ASP A 424 -24.49 -1.99 -15.65
C ASP A 424 -24.67 -1.90 -14.12
#